data_AF-A9V6H6-F1
#
_entry.id   AF-A9V6H6-F1
#
_cell.length_a   1.000
_cell.length_b   1.000
_cell.length_c   1.000
_cell.angle_alpha   90.00
_cell.angle_beta   90.00
_cell.angle_gamma   90.00
#
_symmetry.space_group_name_H-M   'P 1'
#
loop_
_entity.id
_entity.type
_entity.pdbx_description
1 polymer ?
#
loop_
_entity_poly.entity_id
_entity_poly.type
_entity_poly.pdbx_seq_one_letter_code
_entity_poly.pdbx_strand_id
1 'polypeptide(L)'
;MSLFCILLLLLALLRKCAHALLYVCVCVCVCVLTTAQLSLTDLLTRSLSVSLSLSARWAHSLADPDSISSSSSSSSSHRLCILYESQTGCTEQMAKLIEEGAKQIPNTEIRVRSVHDASAPEDVKWADGLAVGTPTNLGGISWRMKKFWDDWAAENWDKVDGKICCTFSSQGGHGGGAEITCMAMNAVLMNFGFMVFGVTDYVDKIHTLHYGAVVAKQPRNQYDKDACRRLGLRLAEWIAVYFDGKKELHPLLTTKKQDKAHSSSDSKSGDAAKTASSDKNEATEAKAAEAPKPAAQSTSTPRPHVPTAETHRDQRVQLVVRASVPWRNQVQWKAMVKELELASRAEPGCINYAFGQIEGSETEFFVLEEYKTVADLERHSNSEHFTRLVPAMGRVSSTLSVQKVFPLHPQPLAARGSVVPAVLGGVVAGAALATLAHLWLNKN
;
A
#
# COMPACT_ATOMS: atom_id res chain seq x y z
N MET A 1 42.31 4.54 63.49
CA MET A 1 40.91 5.00 63.54
C MET A 1 40.05 3.83 64.01
N SER A 2 39.24 3.99 65.06
CA SER A 2 38.44 2.88 65.59
C SER A 2 37.33 2.50 64.57
N LEU A 3 36.88 1.24 64.60
CA LEU A 3 35.76 0.76 63.78
C LEU A 3 34.51 1.66 63.88
N PHE A 4 34.34 2.35 65.00
CA PHE A 4 33.28 3.33 65.23
C PHE A 4 33.34 4.52 64.25
N CYS A 5 34.53 5.05 63.97
CA CYS A 5 34.68 6.15 63.00
C CYS A 5 34.37 5.70 61.57
N ILE A 6 34.69 4.45 61.21
CA ILE A 6 34.41 3.90 59.88
C ILE A 6 32.89 3.69 59.71
N LEU A 7 32.21 3.19 60.74
CA LEU A 7 30.76 3.02 60.74
C LEU A 7 30.03 4.36 60.59
N LEU A 8 30.47 5.41 61.30
CA LEU A 8 29.89 6.75 61.17
C LEU A 8 30.11 7.34 59.76
N LEU A 9 31.27 7.11 59.15
CA LEU A 9 31.56 7.52 57.77
C LEU A 9 30.69 6.77 56.75
N LEU A 10 30.49 5.47 56.92
CA LEU A 10 29.60 4.66 56.09
C LEU A 10 28.14 5.10 56.21
N LEU A 11 27.66 5.37 57.44
CA LEU A 11 26.30 5.89 57.66
C LEU A 11 26.12 7.28 57.05
N ALA A 12 27.13 8.15 57.13
CA ALA A 12 27.10 9.46 56.49
C ALA A 12 27.09 9.36 54.95
N LEU A 13 27.84 8.41 54.37
CA LEU A 13 27.84 8.14 52.93
C LEU A 13 26.50 7.57 52.45
N LEU A 14 25.93 6.60 53.18
CA LEU A 14 24.61 6.04 52.88
C LEU A 14 23.52 7.12 52.94
N ARG A 15 23.59 8.04 53.91
CA ARG A 15 22.65 9.17 54.02
C ARG A 15 22.78 10.15 52.85
N LYS A 16 23.98 10.36 52.31
CA LYS A 16 24.19 11.20 51.11
C LYS A 16 23.68 10.51 49.85
N CYS A 17 23.92 9.19 49.70
CA CYS A 17 23.38 8.41 48.59
C CYS A 17 21.84 8.37 48.59
N ALA A 18 21.21 8.24 49.76
CA ALA A 18 19.76 8.27 49.89
C ALA A 18 19.16 9.63 49.48
N HIS A 19 19.79 10.74 49.87
CA HIS A 19 19.35 12.08 49.43
C HIS A 19 19.53 12.28 47.92
N ALA A 20 20.63 11.78 47.34
CA ALA A 20 20.85 11.86 45.89
C ALA A 20 19.80 11.05 45.11
N LEU A 21 19.47 9.83 45.58
CA LEU A 21 18.43 9.00 44.98
C LEU A 21 17.04 9.65 45.06
N LEU A 22 16.72 10.26 46.22
CA LEU A 22 15.47 10.96 46.43
C LEU A 22 15.37 12.20 45.52
N TYR A 23 16.46 12.95 45.37
CA TYR A 23 16.53 14.12 44.48
C TYR A 23 16.31 13.72 43.02
N VAL A 24 16.93 12.64 42.55
CA VAL A 24 16.71 12.10 41.19
C VAL A 24 15.26 11.66 40.99
N CYS A 25 14.65 10.97 41.97
CA CYS A 25 13.25 10.56 41.89
C CYS A 25 12.29 11.77 41.83
N VAL A 26 12.56 12.82 42.61
CA VAL A 26 11.77 14.05 42.58
C VAL A 26 11.94 14.78 41.25
N CYS A 27 13.15 14.89 40.71
CA CYS A 27 13.38 15.50 39.40
C CYS A 27 12.67 14.73 38.27
N VAL A 28 12.71 13.40 38.29
CA VAL A 28 11.98 12.56 37.31
C VAL A 28 10.47 12.74 37.46
N CYS A 29 9.93 12.74 38.69
CA CYS A 29 8.51 12.98 38.91
C CYS A 29 8.07 14.37 38.43
N VAL A 30 8.84 15.43 38.74
CA VAL A 30 8.54 16.78 38.27
C VAL A 30 8.57 16.84 36.74
N CYS A 31 9.54 16.20 36.09
CA CYS A 31 9.66 16.18 34.63
C CYS A 31 8.51 15.39 33.96
N VAL A 32 8.10 14.26 34.54
CA VAL A 32 6.94 13.49 34.06
C VAL A 32 5.63 14.25 34.28
N LEU A 33 5.48 14.95 35.41
CA LEU A 33 4.30 15.76 35.68
C LEU A 33 4.21 16.98 34.76
N THR A 34 5.31 17.69 34.51
CA THR A 34 5.30 18.87 33.61
C THR A 34 5.05 18.46 32.15
N THR A 35 5.61 17.35 31.69
CA THR A 35 5.35 16.82 30.33
C THR A 35 3.92 16.32 30.18
N ALA A 36 3.32 15.70 31.21
CA ALA A 36 1.92 15.32 31.21
C ALA A 36 0.97 16.54 31.22
N GLN A 37 1.36 17.62 31.90
CA GLN A 37 0.55 18.84 31.98
C GLN A 37 0.56 19.63 30.67
N LEU A 38 1.69 19.66 29.96
CA LEU A 38 1.81 20.24 28.62
C LEU A 38 0.98 19.48 27.57
N SER A 39 0.90 18.14 27.66
CA SER A 39 0.09 17.35 26.72
C SER A 39 -1.41 17.53 26.94
N LEU A 40 -1.85 17.71 28.20
CA LEU A 40 -3.25 17.96 28.52
C LEU A 40 -3.72 19.33 28.04
N THR A 41 -2.89 20.38 28.18
CA THR A 41 -3.24 21.72 27.68
C THR A 41 -3.35 21.72 26.17
N ASP A 42 -2.47 21.01 25.45
CA ASP A 42 -2.50 20.94 23.99
C ASP A 42 -3.75 20.18 23.49
N LEU A 43 -4.16 19.11 24.20
CA LEU A 43 -5.38 18.35 23.89
C LEU A 43 -6.65 19.20 24.08
N LEU A 44 -6.72 19.99 25.15
CA LEU A 44 -7.88 20.84 25.44
C LEU A 44 -7.98 22.01 24.44
N THR A 45 -6.86 22.57 24.02
CA THR A 45 -6.83 23.67 23.02
C THR A 45 -7.29 23.17 21.65
N ARG A 46 -6.91 21.94 21.26
CA ARG A 46 -7.36 21.29 20.01
C ARG A 46 -8.84 20.89 20.03
N SER A 47 -9.39 20.52 21.19
CA SER A 47 -10.81 20.17 21.31
C SER A 47 -11.74 21.39 21.21
N LEU A 48 -11.27 22.56 21.68
CA LEU A 48 -12.01 23.83 21.60
C LEU A 48 -12.01 24.40 20.17
N SER A 49 -10.91 24.28 19.42
CA SER A 49 -10.83 24.77 18.03
C SER A 49 -11.67 23.93 17.04
N VAL A 50 -11.78 22.62 17.28
CA VAL A 50 -12.69 21.74 16.53
C VAL A 50 -14.16 22.09 16.80
N SER A 51 -14.51 22.43 18.04
CA SER A 51 -15.89 22.78 18.41
C SER A 51 -16.35 24.13 17.84
N LEU A 52 -15.45 25.13 17.76
CA LEU A 52 -15.75 26.42 17.11
C LEU A 52 -15.85 26.33 15.58
N SER A 53 -15.07 25.46 14.94
CA SER A 53 -15.09 25.31 13.47
C SER A 53 -16.31 24.50 12.97
N LEU A 54 -16.82 23.56 13.77
CA LEU A 54 -18.05 22.84 13.49
C LEU A 54 -19.31 23.71 13.64
N SER A 55 -19.34 24.60 14.63
CA SER A 55 -20.47 25.53 14.83
C SER A 55 -20.53 26.61 13.74
N ALA A 56 -19.39 27.10 13.25
CA ALA A 56 -19.34 28.05 12.13
C ALA A 56 -19.82 27.45 10.78
N ARG A 57 -19.53 26.16 10.52
CA ARG A 57 -19.97 25.47 9.28
C ARG A 57 -21.46 25.12 9.30
N TRP A 58 -22.02 24.84 10.48
CA TRP A 58 -23.46 24.62 10.63
C TRP A 58 -24.28 25.92 10.48
N ALA A 59 -23.75 27.06 10.92
CA ALA A 59 -24.42 28.35 10.76
C ALA A 59 -24.47 28.84 9.30
N HIS A 60 -23.50 28.47 8.45
CA HIS A 60 -23.48 28.84 7.03
C HIS A 60 -24.37 27.94 6.14
N SER A 61 -24.76 26.75 6.60
CA SER A 61 -25.52 25.77 5.80
C SER A 61 -27.04 25.96 5.84
N LEU A 62 -27.54 26.94 6.60
CA LEU A 62 -28.99 27.20 6.77
C LEU A 62 -29.47 28.49 6.09
N ALA A 63 -28.60 29.18 5.34
CA ALA A 63 -28.99 30.33 4.55
C ALA A 63 -28.86 29.98 3.06
N ASP A 64 -30.01 29.69 2.43
CA ASP A 64 -30.36 29.87 1.00
C ASP A 64 -30.93 28.60 0.32
N PRO A 65 -32.26 28.38 0.33
CA PRO A 65 -32.89 27.24 -0.34
C PRO A 65 -33.18 27.42 -1.84
N ASP A 66 -32.90 28.57 -2.48
CA ASP A 66 -33.52 28.90 -3.79
C ASP A 66 -32.55 29.25 -4.95
N SER A 67 -31.33 28.72 -4.98
CA SER A 67 -30.42 28.90 -6.13
C SER A 67 -30.23 27.64 -6.99
N ILE A 68 -31.33 26.98 -7.37
CA ILE A 68 -31.31 26.10 -8.57
C ILE A 68 -31.49 26.98 -9.80
N SER A 69 -30.41 27.66 -10.19
CA SER A 69 -30.25 28.15 -11.55
C SER A 69 -29.54 27.07 -12.36
N SER A 70 -30.04 26.81 -13.55
CA SER A 70 -29.53 25.85 -14.52
C SER A 70 -28.05 26.11 -14.82
N SER A 71 -27.16 25.44 -14.09
CA SER A 71 -25.75 25.40 -14.43
C SER A 71 -25.56 24.41 -15.58
N SER A 72 -25.15 24.97 -16.71
CA SER A 72 -24.50 24.21 -17.77
C SER A 72 -23.42 23.32 -17.14
N SER A 73 -23.39 22.05 -17.53
CA SER A 73 -22.37 21.09 -17.10
C SER A 73 -20.99 21.57 -17.56
N SER A 74 -20.29 22.34 -16.73
CA SER A 74 -18.85 22.50 -16.91
C SER A 74 -18.24 21.14 -16.62
N SER A 75 -17.81 20.40 -17.63
CA SER A 75 -17.04 19.18 -17.41
C SER A 75 -15.77 19.58 -16.66
N SER A 76 -15.67 19.28 -15.37
CA SER A 76 -14.45 19.55 -14.62
C SER A 76 -13.31 18.79 -15.29
N SER A 77 -12.32 19.53 -15.80
CA SER A 77 -11.09 18.95 -16.33
C SER A 77 -10.18 18.60 -15.17
N HIS A 78 -9.57 17.42 -15.24
CA HIS A 78 -8.72 16.90 -14.16
C HIS A 78 -7.30 17.35 -14.45
N ARG A 79 -6.61 17.83 -13.43
CA ARG A 79 -5.38 18.62 -13.60
C ARG A 79 -4.16 17.77 -13.32
N LEU A 80 -3.32 17.60 -14.33
CA LEU A 80 -2.12 16.76 -14.24
C LEU A 80 -0.88 17.60 -14.54
N CYS A 81 0.10 17.58 -13.63
CA CYS A 81 1.40 18.19 -13.85
C CYS A 81 2.47 17.12 -14.09
N ILE A 82 3.22 17.23 -15.19
CA ILE A 82 4.41 16.43 -15.45
C ILE A 82 5.62 17.31 -15.16
N LEU A 83 6.17 17.17 -13.95
CA LEU A 83 7.32 17.94 -13.49
C LEU A 83 8.59 17.11 -13.73
N TYR A 84 9.61 17.67 -14.38
CA TYR A 84 10.85 16.95 -14.62
C TYR A 84 12.11 17.80 -14.45
N GLU A 85 13.23 17.13 -14.18
CA GLU A 85 14.58 17.66 -14.45
C GLU A 85 15.27 16.78 -15.48
N SER A 86 16.11 17.38 -16.32
CA SER A 86 16.79 16.68 -17.40
C SER A 86 18.12 17.37 -17.73
N GLN A 87 19.22 16.62 -17.71
CA GLN A 87 20.55 17.13 -18.06
C GLN A 87 20.85 17.00 -19.56
N THR A 88 20.42 15.90 -20.19
CA THR A 88 20.77 15.54 -21.58
C THR A 88 19.54 15.32 -22.46
N GLY A 89 18.36 15.73 -22.01
CA GLY A 89 17.10 15.55 -22.75
C GLY A 89 16.44 14.17 -22.58
N CYS A 90 17.10 13.18 -21.95
CA CYS A 90 16.54 11.82 -21.83
C CYS A 90 15.25 11.79 -20.99
N THR A 91 15.28 12.35 -19.78
CA THR A 91 14.10 12.43 -18.89
C THR A 91 13.00 13.31 -19.48
N GLU A 92 13.37 14.36 -20.22
CA GLU A 92 12.41 15.22 -20.92
C GLU A 92 11.66 14.45 -22.03
N GLN A 93 12.33 13.59 -22.78
CA GLN A 93 11.67 12.75 -23.78
C GLN A 93 10.69 11.77 -23.13
N MET A 94 11.02 11.22 -21.96
CA MET A 94 10.09 10.41 -21.16
C MET A 94 8.87 11.24 -20.74
N ALA A 95 9.06 12.48 -20.29
CA ALA A 95 7.97 13.38 -19.90
C ALA A 95 6.96 13.62 -21.04
N LYS A 96 7.45 13.79 -22.28
CA LYS A 96 6.60 13.93 -23.48
C LYS A 96 5.77 12.67 -23.76
N LEU A 97 6.36 11.48 -23.58
CA LEU A 97 5.64 10.22 -23.76
C LEU A 97 4.62 9.97 -22.64
N ILE A 98 4.90 10.42 -21.42
CA ILE A 98 3.93 10.41 -20.31
C ILE A 98 2.76 11.34 -20.64
N GLU A 99 3.02 12.51 -21.22
CA GLU A 99 1.98 13.43 -21.70
C GLU A 99 1.09 12.75 -22.76
N GLU A 100 1.68 12.08 -23.75
CA GLU A 100 0.94 11.28 -24.75
C GLU A 100 0.06 10.22 -24.09
N GLY A 101 0.56 9.55 -23.05
CA GLY A 101 -0.16 8.58 -22.26
C GLY A 101 -1.39 9.16 -21.56
N ALA A 102 -1.17 10.26 -20.84
CA ALA A 102 -2.21 10.93 -20.07
C ALA A 102 -3.34 11.49 -20.96
N LYS A 103 -3.01 11.99 -22.16
CA LYS A 103 -3.98 12.52 -23.14
C LYS A 103 -5.01 11.49 -23.63
N GLN A 104 -4.80 10.20 -23.38
CA GLN A 104 -5.76 9.15 -23.74
C GLN A 104 -7.03 9.19 -22.87
N ILE A 105 -6.96 9.82 -21.68
CA ILE A 105 -8.14 10.05 -20.86
C ILE A 105 -8.77 11.40 -21.26
N PRO A 106 -10.06 11.42 -21.68
CA PRO A 106 -10.73 12.66 -22.02
C PRO A 106 -10.83 13.62 -20.84
N ASN A 107 -10.83 14.92 -21.14
CA ASN A 107 -10.93 16.00 -20.15
C ASN A 107 -9.75 16.06 -19.16
N THR A 108 -8.56 15.59 -19.54
CA THR A 108 -7.34 15.78 -18.76
C THR A 108 -6.63 17.05 -19.22
N GLU A 109 -6.55 18.06 -18.35
CA GLU A 109 -5.70 19.24 -18.56
C GLU A 109 -4.29 18.89 -18.08
N ILE A 110 -3.30 18.99 -18.97
CA ILE A 110 -1.93 18.55 -18.70
C ILE A 110 -0.97 19.72 -18.85
N ARG A 111 -0.09 19.91 -17.86
CA ARG A 111 1.01 20.88 -17.91
C ARG A 111 2.33 20.16 -17.74
N VAL A 112 3.23 20.31 -18.71
CA VAL A 112 4.57 19.74 -18.68
C VAL A 112 5.56 20.84 -18.32
N ARG A 113 6.33 20.63 -17.25
CA ARG A 113 7.24 21.65 -16.69
C ARG A 113 8.60 21.07 -16.34
N SER A 114 9.64 21.79 -16.73
CA SER A 114 10.96 21.62 -16.15
C SER A 114 10.97 22.26 -14.76
N VAL A 115 11.74 21.71 -13.80
CA VAL A 115 11.98 22.36 -12.49
C VAL A 115 12.65 23.74 -12.61
N HIS A 116 13.16 24.07 -13.81
CA HIS A 116 13.73 25.38 -14.13
C HIS A 116 12.70 26.42 -14.58
N ASP A 117 11.47 25.99 -14.86
CA ASP A 117 10.39 26.89 -15.26
C ASP A 117 9.87 27.68 -14.05
N ALA A 118 9.74 29.00 -14.20
CA ALA A 118 9.23 29.87 -13.16
C ALA A 118 7.78 29.55 -12.76
N SER A 119 7.01 28.94 -13.67
CA SER A 119 5.62 28.52 -13.42
C SER A 119 5.51 27.16 -12.71
N ALA A 120 6.60 26.40 -12.58
CA ALA A 120 6.57 25.05 -12.00
C ALA A 120 6.00 25.01 -10.57
N PRO A 121 6.34 25.93 -9.64
CA PRO A 121 5.75 25.95 -8.30
C PRO A 121 4.22 26.07 -8.30
N GLU A 122 3.68 26.96 -9.12
CA GLU A 122 2.23 27.19 -9.22
C GLU A 122 1.53 26.03 -9.91
N ASP A 123 2.16 25.41 -10.91
CA ASP A 123 1.60 24.25 -11.59
C ASP A 123 1.57 23.00 -10.71
N VAL A 124 2.53 22.84 -9.79
CA VAL A 124 2.48 21.78 -8.75
C VAL A 124 1.30 22.00 -7.81
N LYS A 125 1.07 23.26 -7.40
CA LYS A 125 -0.06 23.62 -6.53
C LYS A 125 -1.40 23.40 -7.23
N TRP A 126 -1.50 23.78 -8.50
CA TRP A 126 -2.68 23.67 -9.35
C TRP A 126 -3.10 22.22 -9.62
N ALA A 127 -2.16 21.29 -9.76
CA ALA A 127 -2.46 19.92 -10.20
C ALA A 127 -3.16 19.06 -9.15
N ASP A 128 -4.07 18.18 -9.58
CA ASP A 128 -4.68 17.13 -8.76
C ASP A 128 -3.76 15.90 -8.65
N GLY A 129 -2.90 15.68 -9.65
CA GLY A 129 -1.85 14.68 -9.60
C GLY A 129 -0.59 15.00 -10.40
N LEU A 130 0.52 14.34 -10.05
CA LEU A 130 1.84 14.61 -10.60
C LEU A 130 2.56 13.37 -11.12
N ALA A 131 3.20 13.50 -12.29
CA ALA A 131 4.29 12.62 -12.70
C ALA A 131 5.61 13.36 -12.51
N VAL A 132 6.50 12.85 -11.65
CA VAL A 132 7.75 13.52 -11.29
C VAL A 132 8.97 12.78 -11.83
N GLY A 133 9.73 13.45 -12.69
CA GLY A 133 10.83 12.87 -13.45
C GLY A 133 12.20 13.42 -13.07
N THR A 134 13.19 12.56 -12.81
CA THR A 134 14.55 13.01 -12.51
C THR A 134 15.59 12.03 -13.07
N PRO A 135 16.74 12.49 -13.63
CA PRO A 135 17.80 11.58 -14.02
C PRO A 135 18.38 10.87 -12.78
N THR A 136 18.80 9.65 -12.97
CA THR A 136 19.52 8.87 -11.95
C THR A 136 20.92 9.44 -11.74
N ASN A 137 21.11 10.16 -10.64
CA ASN A 137 22.40 10.70 -10.24
C ASN A 137 22.92 9.93 -9.03
N LEU A 138 23.91 9.04 -9.24
CA LEU A 138 24.50 8.20 -8.19
C LEU A 138 23.45 7.38 -7.41
N GLY A 139 22.43 6.86 -8.10
CA GLY A 139 21.32 6.11 -7.50
C GLY A 139 20.29 6.95 -6.73
N GLY A 140 20.44 8.28 -6.75
CA GLY A 140 19.51 9.23 -6.14
C GLY A 140 18.82 10.13 -7.17
N ILE A 141 17.96 11.01 -6.66
CA ILE A 141 17.36 12.11 -7.42
C ILE A 141 18.39 13.18 -7.71
N SER A 142 18.20 13.98 -8.76
CA SER A 142 19.11 15.09 -9.04
C SER A 142 19.03 16.16 -7.95
N TRP A 143 20.16 16.81 -7.66
CA TRP A 143 20.22 17.87 -6.64
C TRP A 143 19.27 19.04 -6.97
N ARG A 144 19.02 19.30 -8.26
CA ARG A 144 18.09 20.33 -8.73
C ARG A 144 16.64 19.96 -8.43
N MET A 145 16.27 18.71 -8.68
CA MET A 145 14.95 18.18 -8.28
C MET A 145 14.79 18.27 -6.77
N LYS A 146 15.80 17.84 -5.99
CA LYS A 146 15.75 17.93 -4.53
C LYS A 146 15.64 19.37 -4.03
N LYS A 147 16.43 20.29 -4.58
CA LYS A 147 16.36 21.72 -4.25
C LYS A 147 14.98 22.31 -4.53
N PHE A 148 14.37 21.99 -5.69
CA PHE A 148 13.01 22.45 -6.01
C PHE A 148 12.03 22.05 -4.91
N TRP A 149 12.03 20.77 -4.49
CA TRP A 149 11.11 20.30 -3.46
C TRP A 149 11.44 20.88 -2.07
N ASP A 150 12.72 21.02 -1.71
CA ASP A 150 13.13 21.60 -0.43
C ASP A 150 12.72 23.07 -0.29
N ASP A 151 12.95 23.86 -1.34
CA ASP A 151 12.56 25.27 -1.34
C ASP A 151 11.03 25.42 -1.35
N TRP A 152 10.33 24.62 -2.16
CA TRP A 152 8.88 24.65 -2.26
C TRP A 152 8.18 24.16 -0.98
N ALA A 153 8.80 23.22 -0.25
CA ALA A 153 8.33 22.69 1.03
C ALA A 153 8.19 23.79 2.08
N ALA A 154 9.09 24.78 2.08
CA ALA A 154 9.13 25.84 3.09
C ALA A 154 7.78 26.56 3.25
N GLU A 155 6.99 26.65 2.18
CA GLU A 155 5.69 27.32 2.20
C GLU A 155 4.50 26.37 2.08
N ASN A 156 4.67 25.17 1.50
CA ASN A 156 3.55 24.35 1.05
C ASN A 156 3.43 22.97 1.73
N TRP A 157 4.44 22.52 2.47
CA TRP A 157 4.58 21.11 2.90
C TRP A 157 3.35 20.53 3.62
N ASP A 158 2.68 21.33 4.45
CA ASP A 158 1.52 20.94 5.26
C ASP A 158 0.16 21.40 4.69
N LYS A 159 0.13 21.83 3.42
CA LYS A 159 -1.04 22.51 2.81
C LYS A 159 -1.57 21.83 1.56
N VAL A 160 -0.91 20.76 1.10
CA VAL A 160 -1.15 20.19 -0.24
C VAL A 160 -1.36 18.69 -0.25
N ASP A 161 -1.56 18.06 0.90
CA ASP A 161 -1.83 16.63 1.06
C ASP A 161 -2.92 16.11 0.11
N GLY A 162 -2.81 14.83 -0.27
CA GLY A 162 -3.85 14.12 -1.01
C GLY A 162 -3.75 14.15 -2.55
N LYS A 163 -2.72 14.80 -3.12
CA LYS A 163 -2.43 14.68 -4.56
C LYS A 163 -1.99 13.26 -4.93
N ILE A 164 -2.33 12.80 -6.13
CA ILE A 164 -1.96 11.45 -6.62
C ILE A 164 -0.69 11.54 -7.47
N CYS A 165 0.32 10.75 -7.16
CA CYS A 165 1.65 10.93 -7.75
C CYS A 165 2.29 9.63 -8.22
N CYS A 166 3.14 9.73 -9.25
CA CYS A 166 4.03 8.66 -9.68
C CYS A 166 5.37 9.25 -10.16
N THR A 167 6.39 8.41 -10.32
CA THR A 167 7.73 8.88 -10.67
C THR A 167 8.30 8.20 -11.90
N PHE A 168 9.33 8.80 -12.49
CA PHE A 168 10.05 8.22 -13.62
C PHE A 168 11.51 8.67 -13.63
N SER A 169 12.40 7.84 -14.19
CA SER A 169 13.84 8.14 -14.18
C SER A 169 14.58 7.58 -15.40
N SER A 170 15.52 8.38 -15.90
CA SER A 170 16.49 7.96 -16.91
C SER A 170 17.85 7.70 -16.26
N GLN A 171 18.45 6.54 -16.54
CA GLN A 171 19.77 6.12 -16.06
C GLN A 171 20.81 5.99 -17.18
N GLY A 172 22.08 5.85 -16.80
CA GLY A 172 23.18 5.64 -17.75
C GLY A 172 23.13 4.28 -18.47
N GLY A 173 22.63 3.25 -17.80
CA GLY A 173 22.51 1.88 -18.30
C GLY A 173 21.59 1.06 -17.39
N HIS A 174 21.11 -0.09 -17.85
CA HIS A 174 20.31 -1.00 -17.02
C HIS A 174 21.11 -1.45 -15.79
N GLY A 175 20.45 -1.56 -14.64
CA GLY A 175 21.13 -1.79 -13.35
C GLY A 175 21.84 -0.55 -12.78
N GLY A 176 21.69 0.63 -13.41
CA GLY A 176 22.32 1.88 -12.99
C GLY A 176 21.62 2.63 -11.86
N GLY A 177 20.53 2.09 -11.30
CA GLY A 177 19.85 2.61 -10.11
C GLY A 177 18.56 3.40 -10.36
N ALA A 178 17.97 3.39 -11.57
CA ALA A 178 16.75 4.16 -11.85
C ALA A 178 15.56 3.82 -10.93
N GLU A 179 15.38 2.54 -10.58
CA GLU A 179 14.31 2.13 -9.66
C GLU A 179 14.54 2.71 -8.25
N ILE A 180 15.80 2.70 -7.78
CA ILE A 180 16.18 3.30 -6.50
C ILE A 180 15.95 4.81 -6.53
N THR A 181 16.28 5.47 -7.64
CA THR A 181 15.97 6.89 -7.84
C THR A 181 14.46 7.16 -7.80
N CYS A 182 13.64 6.32 -8.44
CA CYS A 182 12.18 6.41 -8.35
C CYS A 182 11.70 6.24 -6.91
N MET A 183 12.22 5.26 -6.16
CA MET A 183 11.89 5.07 -4.74
C MET A 183 12.29 6.27 -3.88
N ALA A 184 13.48 6.85 -4.11
CA ALA A 184 13.92 8.04 -3.41
C ALA A 184 13.02 9.25 -3.70
N MET A 185 12.58 9.41 -4.95
CA MET A 185 11.60 10.44 -5.30
C MET A 185 10.23 10.15 -4.67
N ASN A 186 9.77 8.90 -4.67
CA ASN A 186 8.52 8.48 -4.01
C ASN A 186 8.56 8.84 -2.51
N ALA A 187 9.69 8.67 -1.83
CA ALA A 187 9.84 9.04 -0.42
C ALA A 187 9.65 10.54 -0.17
N VAL A 188 10.20 11.40 -1.05
CA VAL A 188 9.97 12.85 -0.98
C VAL A 188 8.49 13.18 -1.17
N LEU A 189 7.82 12.56 -2.16
CA LEU A 189 6.41 12.82 -2.44
C LEU A 189 5.48 12.33 -1.32
N MET A 190 5.75 11.17 -0.74
CA MET A 190 5.01 10.67 0.43
C MET A 190 5.19 11.59 1.64
N ASN A 191 6.35 12.24 1.79
CA ASN A 191 6.59 13.17 2.88
C ASN A 191 5.69 14.43 2.79
N PHE A 192 5.28 14.84 1.57
CA PHE A 192 4.27 15.88 1.33
C PHE A 192 2.81 15.41 1.51
N GLY A 193 2.59 14.19 2.01
CA GLY A 193 1.25 13.61 2.16
C GLY A 193 0.59 13.23 0.83
N PHE A 194 1.37 13.04 -0.23
CA PHE A 194 0.84 12.59 -1.53
C PHE A 194 0.63 11.09 -1.56
N MET A 195 -0.37 10.66 -2.34
CA MET A 195 -0.68 9.26 -2.60
C MET A 195 0.18 8.77 -3.77
N VAL A 196 1.23 8.03 -3.48
CA VAL A 196 2.20 7.57 -4.49
C VAL A 196 1.87 6.15 -4.97
N PHE A 197 1.99 5.90 -6.27
CA PHE A 197 1.80 4.58 -6.86
C PHE A 197 2.86 4.26 -7.92
N GLY A 198 2.98 2.97 -8.23
CA GLY A 198 3.59 2.48 -9.46
C GLY A 198 2.66 1.52 -10.20
N VAL A 199 3.14 0.86 -11.25
CA VAL A 199 2.26 0.22 -12.23
C VAL A 199 2.65 -1.24 -12.43
N THR A 200 1.66 -2.13 -12.28
CA THR A 200 1.82 -3.59 -12.40
C THR A 200 1.97 -4.09 -13.82
N ASP A 201 1.53 -3.28 -14.78
CA ASP A 201 1.38 -3.63 -16.18
C ASP A 201 2.73 -3.98 -16.81
N TYR A 202 2.79 -5.14 -17.47
CA TYR A 202 3.87 -5.50 -18.36
C TYR A 202 3.55 -4.89 -19.73
N VAL A 203 4.35 -3.92 -20.16
CA VAL A 203 4.20 -3.27 -21.47
C VAL A 203 4.85 -4.08 -22.59
N ASP A 204 5.68 -5.05 -22.20
CA ASP A 204 6.25 -6.09 -23.05
C ASP A 204 6.57 -7.32 -22.15
N LYS A 205 6.93 -8.46 -22.73
CA LYS A 205 7.09 -9.75 -22.05
C LYS A 205 7.94 -9.71 -20.77
N ILE A 206 8.96 -8.83 -20.74
CA ILE A 206 9.89 -8.70 -19.61
C ILE A 206 10.08 -7.24 -19.15
N HIS A 207 9.23 -6.32 -19.60
CA HIS A 207 9.34 -4.89 -19.26
C HIS A 207 8.09 -4.39 -18.55
N THR A 208 8.29 -3.81 -17.36
CA THR A 208 7.24 -3.24 -16.50
C THR A 208 7.78 -1.99 -15.78
N LEU A 209 6.95 -1.35 -14.95
CA LEU A 209 7.20 -0.05 -14.33
C LEU A 209 6.62 0.02 -12.90
N HIS A 210 6.98 -0.97 -12.08
CA HIS A 210 6.41 -1.18 -10.73
C HIS A 210 6.65 -0.04 -9.74
N TYR A 211 7.75 0.70 -9.86
CA TYR A 211 8.07 1.83 -8.98
C TYR A 211 8.02 3.19 -9.69
N GLY A 212 7.78 3.16 -11.01
CA GLY A 212 7.93 4.28 -11.92
C GLY A 212 8.45 3.82 -13.28
N ALA A 213 8.29 4.66 -14.31
CA ALA A 213 8.86 4.36 -15.63
C ALA A 213 10.38 4.59 -15.61
N VAL A 214 11.16 3.56 -15.95
CA VAL A 214 12.62 3.60 -15.94
C VAL A 214 13.18 3.29 -17.33
N VAL A 215 14.16 4.08 -17.78
CA VAL A 215 14.77 3.92 -19.11
C VAL A 215 16.29 4.09 -19.03
N ALA A 216 17.04 3.27 -19.78
CA ALA A 216 18.47 3.48 -19.98
C ALA A 216 18.71 4.48 -21.14
N LYS A 217 19.17 5.69 -20.79
CA LYS A 217 19.30 6.84 -21.70
C LYS A 217 17.94 7.25 -22.27
N GLN A 218 17.87 7.47 -23.59
CA GLN A 218 16.65 7.91 -24.27
C GLN A 218 15.71 6.72 -24.53
N PRO A 219 14.38 6.93 -24.47
CA PRO A 219 13.37 5.91 -24.78
C PRO A 219 13.34 5.61 -26.28
N ARG A 220 14.24 4.71 -26.70
CA ARG A 220 14.46 4.36 -28.11
C ARG A 220 13.54 3.23 -28.54
N ASN A 221 13.44 2.21 -27.71
CA ASN A 221 12.68 1.01 -28.01
C ASN A 221 11.19 1.21 -27.75
N GLN A 222 10.36 0.39 -28.38
CA GLN A 222 8.91 0.51 -28.26
C GLN A 222 8.44 0.29 -26.82
N TYR A 223 9.00 -0.70 -26.12
CA TYR A 223 8.67 -0.96 -24.72
C TYR A 223 9.06 0.20 -23.78
N ASP A 224 10.16 0.92 -24.05
CA ASP A 224 10.53 2.12 -23.26
C ASP A 224 9.46 3.21 -23.41
N LYS A 225 9.00 3.40 -24.65
CA LYS A 225 7.98 4.39 -24.98
C LYS A 225 6.64 4.03 -24.37
N ASP A 226 6.27 2.75 -24.44
CA ASP A 226 5.01 2.25 -23.92
C ASP A 226 4.99 2.24 -22.38
N ALA A 227 6.12 2.01 -21.72
CA ALA A 227 6.24 2.21 -20.28
C ALA A 227 5.95 3.66 -19.88
N CYS A 228 6.52 4.63 -20.59
CA CYS A 228 6.27 6.06 -20.34
C CYS A 228 4.80 6.42 -20.57
N ARG A 229 4.21 6.00 -21.70
CA ARG A 229 2.78 6.24 -21.98
C ARG A 229 1.88 5.56 -20.95
N ARG A 230 2.20 4.33 -20.55
CA ARG A 230 1.40 3.59 -19.57
C ARG A 230 1.38 4.28 -18.21
N LEU A 231 2.51 4.86 -17.79
CA LEU A 231 2.58 5.64 -16.55
C LEU A 231 1.63 6.85 -16.60
N GLY A 232 1.66 7.61 -17.70
CA GLY A 232 0.80 8.77 -17.89
C GLY A 232 -0.68 8.42 -17.96
N LEU A 233 -1.02 7.36 -18.71
CA LEU A 233 -2.38 6.81 -18.76
C LEU A 233 -2.86 6.42 -17.36
N ARG A 234 -2.06 5.67 -16.61
CA ARG A 234 -2.43 5.20 -15.27
C ARG A 234 -2.62 6.36 -14.29
N LEU A 235 -1.78 7.39 -14.37
CA LEU A 235 -1.94 8.59 -13.55
C LEU A 235 -3.28 9.28 -13.85
N ALA A 236 -3.60 9.48 -15.13
CA ALA A 236 -4.85 10.11 -15.53
C ALA A 236 -6.08 9.27 -15.15
N GLU A 237 -6.01 7.93 -15.25
CA GLU A 237 -7.04 7.01 -14.75
C GLU A 237 -7.29 7.21 -13.25
N TRP A 238 -6.22 7.26 -12.44
CA TRP A 238 -6.37 7.42 -10.99
C TRP A 238 -6.95 8.77 -10.61
N ILE A 239 -6.49 9.86 -11.22
CA ILE A 239 -7.06 11.18 -10.96
C ILE A 239 -8.55 11.17 -11.32
N ALA A 240 -8.92 10.70 -12.51
CA ALA A 240 -10.31 10.64 -12.95
C ALA A 240 -11.22 9.80 -12.02
N VAL A 241 -10.68 8.72 -11.46
CA VAL A 241 -11.41 7.87 -10.51
C VAL A 241 -11.63 8.57 -9.17
N TYR A 242 -10.58 9.19 -8.62
CA TYR A 242 -10.61 9.67 -7.24
C TYR A 242 -11.06 11.13 -7.09
N PHE A 243 -10.78 11.99 -8.06
CA PHE A 243 -11.21 13.39 -8.05
C PHE A 243 -12.58 13.58 -8.70
N ASP A 244 -12.92 12.76 -9.69
CA ASP A 244 -14.11 12.98 -10.52
C ASP A 244 -15.12 11.84 -10.46
N GLY A 245 -14.81 10.79 -9.69
CA GLY A 245 -15.72 9.69 -9.43
C GLY A 245 -15.99 8.80 -10.64
N LYS A 246 -15.17 8.86 -11.70
CA LYS A 246 -15.29 8.03 -12.92
C LYS A 246 -14.84 6.59 -12.68
N LYS A 247 -15.62 5.85 -11.89
CA LYS A 247 -15.30 4.48 -11.45
C LYS A 247 -15.06 3.51 -12.60
N GLU A 248 -15.65 3.74 -13.76
CA GLU A 248 -15.47 2.96 -14.99
C GLU A 248 -14.04 3.02 -15.56
N LEU A 249 -13.28 4.06 -15.20
CA LEU A 249 -11.87 4.23 -15.57
C LEU A 249 -10.90 3.57 -14.57
N HIS A 250 -11.42 2.87 -13.57
CA HIS A 250 -10.58 2.15 -12.62
C HIS A 250 -9.69 1.14 -13.37
N PRO A 251 -8.36 1.10 -13.13
CA PRO A 251 -7.42 0.24 -13.86
C PRO A 251 -7.82 -1.24 -13.94
N LEU A 252 -8.34 -1.81 -12.86
CA LEU A 252 -8.84 -3.20 -12.86
C LEU A 252 -10.00 -3.48 -13.86
N LEU A 253 -10.68 -2.44 -14.33
CA LEU A 253 -11.73 -2.51 -15.35
C LEU A 253 -11.19 -2.21 -16.75
N THR A 254 -10.21 -1.31 -16.88
CA THR A 254 -9.63 -0.89 -18.17
C THR A 254 -8.56 -1.88 -18.65
N THR A 255 -7.69 -2.41 -17.77
CA THR A 255 -6.66 -3.41 -18.11
C THR A 255 -7.30 -4.68 -18.70
N LYS A 256 -8.41 -5.17 -18.13
CA LYS A 256 -9.15 -6.33 -18.67
C LYS A 256 -9.70 -6.12 -20.08
N LYS A 257 -9.98 -4.88 -20.49
CA LYS A 257 -10.41 -4.55 -21.87
C LYS A 257 -9.21 -4.54 -22.83
N GLN A 258 -8.05 -4.07 -22.37
CA GLN A 258 -6.83 -4.01 -23.17
C GLN A 258 -6.23 -5.41 -23.41
N ASP A 259 -6.26 -6.29 -22.41
CA ASP A 259 -5.81 -7.69 -22.56
C ASP A 259 -6.65 -8.45 -23.60
N LYS A 260 -7.96 -8.19 -23.64
CA LYS A 260 -8.87 -8.75 -24.65
C LYS A 260 -8.56 -8.21 -26.06
N ALA A 261 -8.26 -6.93 -26.19
CA ALA A 261 -7.90 -6.33 -27.47
C ALA A 261 -6.59 -6.92 -28.03
N HIS A 262 -5.54 -7.08 -27.19
CA HIS A 262 -4.28 -7.73 -27.59
C HIS A 262 -4.47 -9.21 -27.95
N SER A 263 -5.30 -9.95 -27.21
CA SER A 263 -5.60 -11.36 -27.55
C SER A 263 -6.34 -11.54 -28.89
N SER A 264 -7.00 -10.49 -29.39
CA SER A 264 -7.72 -10.51 -30.67
C SER A 264 -6.87 -10.10 -31.87
N SER A 265 -5.78 -9.34 -31.65
CA SER A 265 -4.87 -8.89 -32.71
C SER A 265 -3.78 -9.91 -33.07
N ASP A 266 -3.45 -10.85 -32.17
CA ASP A 266 -2.43 -11.89 -32.41
C ASP A 266 -2.91 -13.07 -33.29
N SER A 267 -4.14 -13.01 -33.80
CA SER A 267 -4.71 -14.03 -34.70
C SER A 267 -4.56 -13.72 -36.20
N LYS A 268 -3.87 -12.63 -36.58
CA LYS A 268 -3.68 -12.22 -37.98
C LYS A 268 -2.27 -11.73 -38.29
N SER A 269 -1.24 -12.53 -38.03
CA SER A 269 0.10 -12.31 -38.59
C SER A 269 0.95 -13.58 -38.52
N GLY A 270 0.60 -14.57 -39.33
CA GLY A 270 1.41 -15.78 -39.44
C GLY A 270 0.95 -16.69 -40.55
N ASP A 271 1.03 -16.24 -41.81
CA ASP A 271 1.19 -17.14 -42.95
C ASP A 271 1.57 -16.37 -44.23
N ALA A 272 2.87 -16.27 -44.48
CA ALA A 272 3.43 -16.09 -45.81
C ALA A 272 4.96 -16.32 -45.77
N ALA A 273 5.38 -17.58 -45.72
CA ALA A 273 6.59 -18.08 -46.40
C ALA A 273 6.86 -19.53 -46.00
N LYS A 274 6.51 -20.47 -46.89
CA LYS A 274 7.39 -21.59 -47.29
C LYS A 274 6.77 -22.36 -48.45
N THR A 275 7.39 -22.19 -49.61
CA THR A 275 7.19 -22.96 -50.82
C THR A 275 7.81 -24.36 -50.68
N ALA A 276 7.01 -25.35 -51.08
CA ALA A 276 7.35 -26.59 -51.79
C ALA A 276 8.46 -27.51 -51.23
N SER A 277 8.04 -28.69 -50.73
CA SER A 277 8.45 -29.95 -51.36
C SER A 277 7.35 -31.01 -51.19
N SER A 278 7.14 -31.76 -52.26
CA SER A 278 6.25 -32.90 -52.41
C SER A 278 6.50 -34.02 -51.39
N ASP A 279 5.45 -34.69 -50.94
CA ASP A 279 5.20 -36.07 -51.37
C ASP A 279 3.81 -36.57 -50.95
N LYS A 280 3.25 -37.40 -51.83
CA LYS A 280 1.91 -37.98 -51.79
C LYS A 280 1.81 -39.03 -50.68
N ASN A 281 0.64 -39.13 -50.04
CA ASN A 281 -0.12 -40.38 -49.97
C ASN A 281 -1.55 -40.14 -49.47
N GLU A 282 -2.48 -40.76 -50.18
CA GLU A 282 -3.90 -40.91 -49.87
C GLU A 282 -4.11 -41.73 -48.59
N ALA A 283 -5.11 -41.34 -47.78
CA ALA A 283 -6.06 -42.30 -47.20
C ALA A 283 -7.29 -41.54 -46.67
N THR A 284 -8.43 -41.99 -47.17
CA THR A 284 -9.82 -41.64 -46.88
C THR A 284 -10.27 -42.11 -45.49
N GLU A 285 -11.14 -41.35 -44.81
CA GLU A 285 -12.28 -41.80 -43.96
C GLU A 285 -12.78 -40.58 -43.15
N ALA A 286 -13.98 -40.04 -43.41
CA ALA A 286 -15.32 -40.49 -43.01
C ALA A 286 -15.89 -39.63 -41.86
N LYS A 287 -17.06 -39.04 -42.16
CA LYS A 287 -17.93 -38.22 -41.30
C LYS A 287 -18.30 -38.89 -39.98
N ALA A 288 -18.49 -38.06 -38.94
CA ALA A 288 -19.73 -38.10 -38.14
C ALA A 288 -19.97 -36.72 -37.48
N ALA A 289 -21.15 -36.18 -37.74
CA ALA A 289 -21.72 -35.02 -37.06
C ALA A 289 -22.67 -35.52 -35.98
N GLU A 290 -22.71 -34.84 -34.83
CA GLU A 290 -23.79 -35.02 -33.85
C GLU A 290 -24.33 -33.66 -33.38
N ALA A 291 -25.65 -33.58 -33.35
CA ALA A 291 -26.47 -32.38 -33.19
C ALA A 291 -26.90 -32.17 -31.72
N PRO A 292 -27.36 -30.96 -31.33
CA PRO A 292 -27.57 -30.55 -29.93
C PRO A 292 -29.02 -30.70 -29.45
N LYS A 293 -29.25 -30.75 -28.13
CA LYS A 293 -30.57 -30.58 -27.47
C LYS A 293 -30.45 -30.41 -25.94
N PRO A 294 -31.44 -29.85 -25.22
CA PRO A 294 -32.02 -28.51 -25.36
C PRO A 294 -32.09 -27.73 -24.02
N ALA A 295 -32.41 -26.44 -24.12
CA ALA A 295 -32.70 -25.55 -23.01
C ALA A 295 -34.02 -25.88 -22.29
N ALA A 296 -34.07 -25.65 -20.97
CA ALA A 296 -35.30 -25.56 -20.19
C ALA A 296 -35.29 -24.27 -19.34
N GLN A 297 -36.31 -23.44 -19.53
CA GLN A 297 -36.66 -22.29 -18.70
C GLN A 297 -37.48 -22.75 -17.49
N SER A 298 -37.24 -22.17 -16.32
CA SER A 298 -38.23 -22.15 -15.23
C SER A 298 -38.21 -20.83 -14.48
N THR A 299 -39.39 -20.22 -14.38
CA THR A 299 -39.75 -18.99 -13.67
C THR A 299 -40.07 -19.25 -12.18
N SER A 300 -39.63 -18.39 -11.24
CA SER A 300 -40.47 -17.88 -10.13
C SER A 300 -39.73 -16.86 -9.23
N THR A 301 -40.53 -15.94 -8.67
CA THR A 301 -40.31 -14.67 -7.94
C THR A 301 -39.49 -14.69 -6.62
N PRO A 302 -39.04 -13.52 -6.10
CA PRO A 302 -38.03 -13.41 -5.04
C PRO A 302 -38.62 -13.41 -3.61
N ARG A 303 -37.89 -13.99 -2.65
CA ARG A 303 -38.12 -13.87 -1.20
C ARG A 303 -36.85 -13.36 -0.48
N PRO A 304 -37.00 -12.68 0.67
CA PRO A 304 -35.97 -11.80 1.22
C PRO A 304 -34.83 -12.55 1.91
N HIS A 305 -33.61 -12.00 1.76
CA HIS A 305 -32.35 -12.59 2.19
C HIS A 305 -32.22 -12.71 3.72
N VAL A 306 -31.90 -13.92 4.17
CA VAL A 306 -31.20 -14.19 5.43
C VAL A 306 -29.80 -14.70 5.06
N PRO A 307 -28.69 -14.13 5.57
CA PRO A 307 -27.36 -14.66 5.26
C PRO A 307 -27.10 -15.92 6.09
N THR A 308 -27.13 -17.09 5.47
CA THR A 308 -26.59 -18.36 6.02
C THR A 308 -25.19 -18.61 5.46
N ALA A 309 -24.40 -19.42 6.17
CA ALA A 309 -22.95 -19.67 6.01
C ALA A 309 -22.44 -20.21 4.65
N GLU A 310 -23.23 -20.12 3.59
CA GLU A 310 -22.93 -20.66 2.26
C GLU A 310 -22.24 -19.66 1.31
N THR A 311 -22.02 -18.40 1.72
CA THR A 311 -21.53 -17.32 0.84
C THR A 311 -20.05 -17.38 0.45
N HIS A 312 -19.27 -18.35 0.91
CA HIS A 312 -17.81 -18.39 0.70
C HIS A 312 -17.29 -19.60 -0.08
N ARG A 313 -18.16 -20.49 -0.60
CA ARG A 313 -17.72 -21.77 -1.18
C ARG A 313 -16.75 -21.62 -2.36
N ASP A 314 -16.95 -20.60 -3.21
CA ASP A 314 -16.14 -20.35 -4.40
C ASP A 314 -15.12 -19.19 -4.25
N GLN A 315 -14.91 -18.71 -3.02
CA GLN A 315 -13.96 -17.63 -2.78
C GLN A 315 -12.54 -18.20 -2.59
N ARG A 316 -11.56 -17.54 -3.21
CA ARG A 316 -10.14 -17.76 -2.90
C ARG A 316 -9.90 -17.57 -1.42
N VAL A 317 -8.97 -18.33 -0.86
CA VAL A 317 -8.66 -18.29 0.56
C VAL A 317 -7.18 -18.51 0.78
N GLN A 318 -6.64 -17.89 1.83
CA GLN A 318 -5.25 -18.06 2.24
C GLN A 318 -5.19 -18.80 3.57
N LEU A 319 -4.18 -19.66 3.72
CA LEU A 319 -3.79 -20.27 4.98
C LEU A 319 -2.45 -19.66 5.39
N VAL A 320 -2.40 -19.08 6.58
CA VAL A 320 -1.18 -18.50 7.14
C VAL A 320 -0.79 -19.28 8.37
N VAL A 321 0.37 -19.94 8.31
CA VAL A 321 1.01 -20.57 9.45
C VAL A 321 2.13 -19.66 9.95
N ARG A 322 2.14 -19.34 11.24
CA ARG A 322 3.26 -18.63 11.89
C ARG A 322 3.83 -19.47 13.01
N ALA A 323 5.14 -19.58 13.09
CA ALA A 323 5.80 -20.37 14.12
C ALA A 323 7.07 -19.70 14.65
N SER A 324 7.23 -19.74 15.97
CA SER A 324 8.50 -19.46 16.64
C SER A 324 9.26 -20.77 16.83
N VAL A 325 10.45 -20.91 16.25
CA VAL A 325 11.21 -22.17 16.23
C VAL A 325 12.58 -21.98 16.88
N PRO A 326 12.87 -22.68 18.00
CA PRO A 326 14.19 -22.67 18.62
C PRO A 326 15.28 -23.09 17.62
N TRP A 327 16.44 -22.44 17.68
CA TRP A 327 17.55 -22.64 16.74
C TRP A 327 17.88 -24.13 16.50
N ARG A 328 17.94 -24.93 17.57
CA ARG A 328 18.26 -26.37 17.55
C ARG A 328 17.28 -27.23 16.73
N ASN A 329 16.05 -26.75 16.58
CA ASN A 329 14.97 -27.46 15.90
C ASN A 329 14.73 -26.95 14.48
N GLN A 330 15.39 -25.86 14.06
CA GLN A 330 15.09 -25.22 12.78
C GLN A 330 15.39 -26.09 11.56
N VAL A 331 16.45 -26.91 11.60
CA VAL A 331 16.78 -27.82 10.50
C VAL A 331 15.67 -28.84 10.29
N GLN A 332 15.21 -29.47 11.38
CA GLN A 332 14.11 -30.43 11.35
C GLN A 332 12.80 -29.77 10.91
N TRP A 333 12.49 -28.60 11.46
CA TRP A 333 11.27 -27.87 11.13
C TRP A 333 11.24 -27.44 9.65
N LYS A 334 12.34 -26.90 9.12
CA LYS A 334 12.47 -26.54 7.69
C LYS A 334 12.36 -27.75 6.76
N ALA A 335 12.85 -28.92 7.18
CA ALA A 335 12.68 -30.16 6.41
C ALA A 335 11.20 -30.56 6.30
N MET A 336 10.43 -30.48 7.40
CA MET A 336 8.98 -30.72 7.39
C MET A 336 8.22 -29.71 6.53
N VAL A 337 8.60 -28.43 6.56
CA VAL A 337 8.00 -27.40 5.69
C VAL A 337 8.27 -27.67 4.22
N LYS A 338 9.45 -28.18 3.87
CA LYS A 338 9.79 -28.54 2.49
C LYS A 338 9.00 -29.75 2.01
N GLU A 339 8.76 -30.72 2.89
CA GLU A 339 7.86 -31.84 2.62
C GLU A 339 6.41 -31.37 2.41
N LEU A 340 5.94 -30.48 3.29
CA LEU A 340 4.62 -29.88 3.19
C LEU A 340 4.45 -29.11 1.88
N GLU A 341 5.44 -28.30 1.49
CA GLU A 341 5.44 -27.55 0.23
C GLU A 341 5.24 -28.44 -0.98
N LEU A 342 6.02 -29.53 -1.08
CA LEU A 342 5.96 -30.46 -2.21
C LEU A 342 4.57 -31.12 -2.31
N ALA A 343 4.00 -31.50 -1.17
CA ALA A 343 2.69 -32.13 -1.11
C ALA A 343 1.55 -31.12 -1.40
N SER A 344 1.56 -29.94 -0.78
CA SER A 344 0.56 -28.87 -0.99
C SER A 344 0.52 -28.43 -2.46
N ARG A 345 1.69 -28.19 -3.08
CA ARG A 345 1.75 -27.76 -4.50
C ARG A 345 1.21 -28.80 -5.48
N ALA A 346 1.20 -30.08 -5.11
CA ALA A 346 0.67 -31.15 -5.94
C ALA A 346 -0.87 -31.27 -5.83
N GLU A 347 -1.49 -30.63 -4.83
CA GLU A 347 -2.94 -30.72 -4.65
C GLU A 347 -3.72 -29.90 -5.69
N PRO A 348 -4.83 -30.45 -6.23
CA PRO A 348 -5.72 -29.71 -7.11
C PRO A 348 -6.40 -28.59 -6.32
N GLY A 349 -6.05 -27.35 -6.64
CA GLY A 349 -6.61 -26.14 -6.03
C GLY A 349 -5.59 -25.27 -5.31
N CYS A 350 -4.37 -25.76 -5.06
CA CYS A 350 -3.26 -24.92 -4.58
C CYS A 350 -2.84 -23.94 -5.68
N ILE A 351 -2.94 -22.65 -5.41
CA ILE A 351 -2.54 -21.55 -6.29
C ILE A 351 -1.10 -21.15 -5.99
N ASN A 352 -0.75 -21.06 -4.71
CA ASN A 352 0.54 -20.57 -4.26
C ASN A 352 0.97 -21.22 -2.95
N TYR A 353 2.28 -21.35 -2.77
CA TYR A 353 2.92 -21.71 -1.52
C TYR A 353 4.18 -20.85 -1.36
N ALA A 354 4.30 -20.20 -0.20
CA ALA A 354 5.46 -19.40 0.16
C ALA A 354 5.88 -19.72 1.59
N PHE A 355 7.17 -19.88 1.80
CA PHE A 355 7.77 -20.07 3.12
C PHE A 355 8.89 -19.05 3.30
N GLY A 356 8.99 -18.45 4.48
CA GLY A 356 10.05 -17.52 4.79
C GLY A 356 10.28 -17.33 6.28
N GLN A 357 11.33 -16.57 6.57
CA GLN A 357 11.68 -16.11 7.91
C GLN A 357 11.24 -14.64 8.05
N ILE A 358 10.71 -14.26 9.20
CA ILE A 358 10.30 -12.88 9.45
C ILE A 358 11.54 -11.99 9.56
N GLU A 359 11.53 -10.87 8.83
CA GLU A 359 12.63 -9.92 8.84
C GLU A 359 12.91 -9.40 10.26
N GLY A 360 14.19 -9.36 10.64
CA GLY A 360 14.62 -8.96 11.97
C GLY A 360 14.45 -10.02 13.07
N SER A 361 13.99 -11.23 12.76
CA SER A 361 13.89 -12.33 13.71
C SER A 361 14.68 -13.55 13.28
N GLU A 362 15.44 -14.15 14.21
CA GLU A 362 16.18 -15.40 13.98
C GLU A 362 15.35 -16.66 14.22
N THR A 363 14.17 -16.52 14.84
CA THR A 363 13.35 -17.66 15.29
C THR A 363 11.94 -17.67 14.73
N GLU A 364 11.45 -16.55 14.17
CA GLU A 364 10.09 -16.46 13.65
C GLU A 364 10.03 -16.81 12.16
N PHE A 365 9.15 -17.75 11.82
CA PHE A 365 8.94 -18.26 10.47
C PHE A 365 7.46 -18.16 10.08
N PHE A 366 7.20 -18.10 8.77
CA PHE A 366 5.85 -18.16 8.21
C PHE A 366 5.75 -19.12 7.03
N VAL A 367 4.60 -19.76 6.90
CA VAL A 367 4.14 -20.43 5.67
C VAL A 367 2.85 -19.77 5.24
N LEU A 368 2.73 -19.44 3.96
CA LEU A 368 1.54 -18.88 3.34
C LEU A 368 1.15 -19.77 2.16
N GLU A 369 -0.08 -20.27 2.20
CA GLU A 369 -0.67 -21.05 1.12
C GLU A 369 -1.90 -20.31 0.58
N GLU A 370 -2.11 -20.33 -0.73
CA GLU A 370 -3.31 -19.78 -1.37
C GLU A 370 -4.05 -20.89 -2.10
N TYR A 371 -5.35 -21.02 -1.84
CA TYR A 371 -6.22 -22.00 -2.47
C TYR A 371 -7.34 -21.33 -3.27
N LYS A 372 -7.72 -21.98 -4.38
CA LYS A 372 -8.74 -21.49 -5.31
C LYS A 372 -10.10 -21.33 -4.67
N THR A 373 -10.48 -22.27 -3.81
CA THR A 373 -11.74 -22.24 -3.07
C THR A 373 -11.55 -22.64 -1.61
N VAL A 374 -12.53 -22.31 -0.78
CA VAL A 374 -12.60 -22.80 0.61
C VAL A 374 -12.64 -24.32 0.68
N ALA A 375 -13.36 -24.96 -0.24
CA ALA A 375 -13.45 -26.42 -0.30
C ALA A 375 -12.08 -27.05 -0.61
N ASP A 376 -11.25 -26.41 -1.43
CA ASP A 376 -9.89 -26.88 -1.71
C ASP A 376 -9.02 -26.78 -0.45
N LEU A 377 -9.08 -25.66 0.28
CA LEU A 377 -8.37 -25.51 1.55
C LEU A 377 -8.86 -26.49 2.63
N GLU A 378 -10.15 -26.80 2.67
CA GLU A 378 -10.69 -27.80 3.60
C GLU A 378 -10.21 -29.20 3.25
N ARG A 379 -10.15 -29.56 1.96
CA ARG A 379 -9.53 -30.84 1.54
C ARG A 379 -8.06 -30.88 1.93
N HIS A 380 -7.33 -29.79 1.70
CA HIS A 380 -5.93 -29.66 2.11
C HIS A 380 -5.76 -29.84 3.62
N SER A 381 -6.55 -29.13 4.43
CA SER A 381 -6.45 -29.16 5.90
C SER A 381 -6.76 -30.54 6.50
N ASN A 382 -7.40 -31.43 5.72
CA ASN A 382 -7.73 -32.80 6.10
C ASN A 382 -6.87 -33.85 5.38
N SER A 383 -5.86 -33.44 4.61
CA SER A 383 -4.97 -34.36 3.90
C SER A 383 -4.02 -35.08 4.86
N GLU A 384 -3.46 -36.21 4.41
CA GLU A 384 -2.50 -37.00 5.19
C GLU A 384 -1.28 -36.17 5.60
N HIS A 385 -0.68 -35.45 4.66
CA HIS A 385 0.51 -34.66 4.93
C HIS A 385 0.22 -33.49 5.86
N PHE A 386 -0.91 -32.80 5.69
CA PHE A 386 -1.26 -31.68 6.56
C PHE A 386 -1.49 -32.13 8.01
N THR A 387 -2.30 -33.17 8.18
CA THR A 387 -2.65 -33.71 9.50
C THR A 387 -1.47 -34.38 10.20
N ARG A 388 -0.47 -34.87 9.45
CA ARG A 388 0.79 -35.41 10.00
C ARG A 388 1.81 -34.32 10.31
N LEU A 389 2.08 -33.42 9.36
CA LEU A 389 3.20 -32.47 9.42
C LEU A 389 2.91 -31.28 10.31
N VAL A 390 1.72 -30.67 10.26
CA VAL A 390 1.43 -29.45 11.04
C VAL A 390 1.51 -29.71 12.55
N PRO A 391 0.96 -30.80 13.11
CA PRO A 391 1.19 -31.13 14.52
C PRO A 391 2.65 -31.48 14.84
N ALA A 392 3.38 -32.12 13.92
CA ALA A 392 4.80 -32.44 14.11
C ALA A 392 5.67 -31.18 14.15
N MET A 393 5.39 -30.22 13.27
CA MET A 393 5.95 -28.88 13.30
C MET A 393 5.66 -28.20 14.64
N GLY A 394 4.41 -28.27 15.12
CA GLY A 394 4.01 -27.69 16.40
C GLY A 394 4.80 -28.24 17.60
N ARG A 395 5.19 -29.53 17.58
CA ARG A 395 6.00 -30.14 18.66
C ARG A 395 7.42 -29.61 18.76
N VAL A 396 7.97 -29.11 17.66
CA VAL A 396 9.36 -28.61 17.61
C VAL A 396 9.44 -27.08 17.60
N SER A 397 8.29 -26.41 17.59
CA SER A 397 8.15 -24.96 17.71
C SER A 397 7.82 -24.55 19.15
N SER A 398 8.27 -23.36 19.57
CA SER A 398 7.82 -22.71 20.82
C SER A 398 6.38 -22.22 20.70
N THR A 399 6.01 -21.74 19.51
CA THR A 399 4.64 -21.36 19.17
C THR A 399 4.34 -21.80 17.74
N LEU A 400 3.11 -22.21 17.47
CA LEU A 400 2.62 -22.42 16.11
C LEU A 400 1.15 -22.00 16.07
N SER A 401 0.82 -21.14 15.11
CA SER A 401 -0.55 -20.69 14.86
C SER A 401 -0.89 -20.91 13.39
N VAL A 402 -2.12 -21.34 13.14
CA VAL A 402 -2.67 -21.57 11.80
C VAL A 402 -3.91 -20.71 11.67
N GLN A 403 -3.95 -19.84 10.66
CA GLN A 403 -5.02 -18.89 10.45
C GLN A 403 -5.54 -18.98 9.02
N LYS A 404 -6.84 -19.20 8.86
CA LYS A 404 -7.54 -19.06 7.59
C LYS A 404 -7.87 -17.58 7.38
N VAL A 405 -7.38 -17.00 6.29
CA VAL A 405 -7.56 -15.59 5.95
C VAL A 405 -8.28 -15.52 4.60
N PHE A 406 -9.38 -14.80 4.56
CA PHE A 406 -10.08 -14.52 3.31
C PHE A 406 -9.49 -13.24 2.69
N PRO A 407 -9.05 -13.26 1.43
CA PRO A 407 -8.75 -12.02 0.72
C PRO A 407 -10.00 -11.15 0.75
N LEU A 408 -9.88 -9.95 1.31
CA LEU A 408 -10.98 -9.00 1.42
C LEU A 408 -11.54 -8.74 0.02
N HIS A 409 -12.79 -9.12 -0.22
CA HIS A 409 -13.56 -8.44 -1.25
C HIS A 409 -13.62 -6.96 -0.84
N PRO A 410 -13.38 -6.00 -1.75
CA PRO A 410 -13.63 -4.60 -1.45
C PRO A 410 -15.13 -4.44 -1.17
N GLN A 411 -15.51 -4.46 0.10
CA GLN A 411 -16.82 -4.04 0.54
C GLN A 411 -16.89 -2.53 0.27
N PRO A 412 -17.97 -2.02 -0.35
CA PRO A 412 -18.22 -0.60 -0.36
C PRO A 412 -18.33 -0.15 1.10
N LEU A 413 -17.57 0.88 1.50
CA LEU A 413 -17.77 1.52 2.80
C LEU A 413 -19.21 2.06 2.85
N ALA A 414 -20.11 1.28 3.44
CA ALA A 414 -21.37 1.78 3.92
C ALA A 414 -21.07 2.66 5.13
N ALA A 415 -21.45 3.93 5.02
CA ALA A 415 -21.42 4.89 6.12
C ALA A 415 -22.14 4.29 7.35
N ARG A 416 -21.39 4.08 8.43
CA ARG A 416 -21.95 3.95 9.77
C ARG A 416 -21.27 4.96 10.67
N GLY A 417 -22.04 5.98 11.01
CA GLY A 417 -21.72 6.89 12.11
C GLY A 417 -21.81 6.20 13.46
N SER A 418 -21.28 6.95 14.44
CA SER A 418 -21.55 6.86 15.88
C SER A 418 -21.10 5.58 16.59
N VAL A 419 -19.90 5.64 17.18
CA VAL A 419 -19.60 4.90 18.41
C VAL A 419 -19.17 5.90 19.48
N VAL A 420 -19.93 5.93 20.57
CA VAL A 420 -19.73 6.74 21.78
C VAL A 420 -18.51 6.22 22.56
N PRO A 421 -17.64 7.06 23.13
CA PRO A 421 -16.61 6.58 24.04
C PRO A 421 -17.16 6.50 25.47
N ALA A 422 -17.32 5.28 25.98
CA ALA A 422 -17.56 5.01 27.40
C ALA A 422 -16.29 4.42 28.04
N VAL A 423 -15.26 5.24 28.25
CA VAL A 423 -14.17 4.94 29.21
C VAL A 423 -13.65 6.26 29.79
N LEU A 424 -14.34 6.80 30.80
CA LEU A 424 -13.85 7.91 31.63
C LEU A 424 -14.38 7.71 33.06
N GLY A 425 -13.81 6.72 33.75
CA GLY A 425 -14.17 6.37 35.13
C GLY A 425 -13.00 5.90 36.00
N GLY A 426 -11.76 6.18 35.61
CA GLY A 426 -10.57 5.62 36.29
C GLY A 426 -9.55 6.62 36.85
N VAL A 427 -9.64 7.92 36.55
CA VAL A 427 -8.51 8.85 36.82
C VAL A 427 -8.72 9.74 38.05
N VAL A 428 -9.92 9.81 38.63
CA VAL A 428 -10.20 10.71 39.77
C VAL A 428 -9.86 10.06 41.14
N ALA A 429 -9.68 8.74 41.23
CA ALA A 429 -9.37 8.07 42.50
C ALA A 429 -7.87 8.11 42.89
N GLY A 430 -6.96 8.34 41.93
CA GLY A 430 -5.52 8.30 42.18
C GLY A 430 -4.94 9.56 42.84
N ALA A 431 -5.52 10.74 42.56
CA ALA A 431 -5.01 12.00 43.09
C ALA A 431 -5.34 12.22 44.58
N ALA A 432 -6.47 11.70 45.06
CA ALA A 432 -6.89 11.85 46.45
C ALA A 432 -6.06 11.00 47.44
N LEU A 433 -5.55 9.84 47.00
CA LEU A 433 -4.74 8.96 47.83
C LEU A 433 -3.30 9.48 48.05
N ALA A 434 -2.74 10.19 47.06
CA ALA A 434 -1.41 10.78 47.16
C ALA A 434 -1.37 11.97 48.15
N THR A 435 -2.45 12.78 48.21
CA THR A 435 -2.54 13.90 49.15
C THR A 435 -2.75 13.45 50.60
N LEU A 436 -3.49 12.34 50.82
CA LEU A 436 -3.69 11.78 52.15
C LEU A 436 -2.44 11.07 52.70
N ALA A 437 -1.65 10.41 51.84
CA ALA A 437 -0.36 9.82 52.24
C ALA A 437 0.67 10.90 52.63
N HIS A 438 0.68 12.04 51.92
CA HIS A 438 1.59 13.15 52.20
C HIS A 438 1.22 13.94 53.48
N LEU A 439 -0.06 13.92 53.88
CA LEU A 439 -0.52 14.51 55.15
C LEU A 439 -0.30 13.59 56.37
N TRP A 440 -0.30 12.27 56.17
CA TRP A 440 -0.04 11.30 57.25
C TRP A 440 1.45 11.23 57.63
N LEU A 441 2.37 11.27 56.65
CA LEU A 441 3.82 11.27 56.87
C LEU A 441 4.39 12.56 57.47
N ASN A 442 3.60 13.64 57.53
CA ASN A 442 4.02 14.93 58.08
C ASN A 442 3.46 15.21 59.50
N LYS A 443 2.65 14.29 60.05
CA LYS A 443 2.03 14.43 61.38
C LYS A 443 2.35 13.30 62.37
N ASN A 444 3.05 12.26 61.94
CA ASN A 444 3.69 11.23 62.78
C ASN A 444 5.14 11.07 62.30
#